data_AF-A0A850BFF9-F1
#
_entry.id   AF-A0A850BFF9-F1
#
_cell.length_a   1.000
_cell.length_b   1.000
_cell.length_c   1.000
_cell.angle_alpha   90.00
_cell.angle_beta   90.00
_cell.angle_gamma   90.00
#
_symmetry.space_group_name_H-M   'P 1'
#
loop_
_entity.id
_entity.type
_entity.pdbx_description
1 polymer ?
#
loop_
_entity_poly.entity_id
_entity_poly.type
_entity_poly.pdbx_seq_one_letter_code
_entity_poly.pdbx_strand_id
1 'polypeptide(L)'
;MDPYAPINGISLERYAELGAELDGITDPDEQKRKVGSLGVSAADWDAAVQGFTARMQDMSLMGQVATRYMQLYNQALAAKKGVASLSLEDWCAVSAAIQVFGYEGAMAHYKLSQGDWTTISAHWTTELTKDPMNLAMRRNQMQEQEAARLRSGGAPKPIQVNRTAGGAAPAGGGAAYDPNAAAASMMQAAQANQQQWMGYSAGVMNQPGVQAAMQVAGAMNVMGGGSGLIAGRQVLVQWSDGNRYPATIMQVASGQAQVVFPDGRNMWVENRYLTPA
;
A
#
# COMPACT_ATOMS: atom_id res chain seq x y z
N MET A 1 -4.63 -25.39 -9.91
CA MET A 1 -3.90 -25.47 -8.63
C MET A 1 -4.71 -24.68 -7.61
N ASP A 2 -4.86 -25.17 -6.39
CA ASP A 2 -5.54 -24.39 -5.34
C ASP A 2 -4.66 -23.19 -4.95
N PRO A 3 -5.12 -21.93 -5.16
CA PRO A 3 -4.36 -20.72 -4.85
C PRO A 3 -4.01 -20.60 -3.36
N TYR A 4 -4.74 -21.27 -2.48
CA TYR A 4 -4.60 -21.17 -1.03
C TYR A 4 -3.93 -22.38 -0.39
N ALA A 5 -3.52 -23.37 -1.19
CA ALA A 5 -2.86 -24.58 -0.68
C ALA A 5 -1.65 -24.22 0.21
N PRO A 6 -1.47 -24.84 1.38
CA PRO A 6 -0.32 -24.57 2.24
C PRO A 6 1.02 -24.81 1.55
N ILE A 7 2.03 -24.02 1.89
CA ILE A 7 3.41 -24.20 1.42
C ILE A 7 4.26 -24.63 2.61
N ASN A 8 4.85 -25.82 2.54
CA ASN A 8 5.56 -26.45 3.66
C ASN A 8 4.75 -26.44 4.98
N GLY A 9 3.45 -26.70 4.89
CA GLY A 9 2.56 -26.71 6.06
C GLY A 9 2.13 -25.33 6.57
N ILE A 10 2.61 -24.23 5.97
CA ILE A 10 2.17 -22.87 6.28
C ILE A 10 0.97 -22.51 5.41
N SER A 11 -0.21 -22.40 6.02
CA SER A 11 -1.43 -21.90 5.37
C SER A 11 -1.33 -20.40 5.08
N LEU A 12 -2.18 -19.88 4.20
CA LEU A 12 -2.23 -18.44 3.93
C LEU A 12 -2.60 -17.63 5.18
N GLU A 13 -3.49 -18.17 6.02
CA GLU A 13 -3.86 -17.63 7.33
C GLU A 13 -2.63 -17.50 8.24
N ARG A 14 -1.87 -18.59 8.40
CA ARG A 14 -0.67 -18.57 9.24
C ARG A 14 0.41 -17.66 8.67
N TYR A 15 0.56 -17.62 7.35
CA TYR A 15 1.49 -16.71 6.68
C TYR A 15 1.13 -15.24 6.95
N ALA A 16 -0.16 -14.88 6.93
CA ALA A 16 -0.63 -13.54 7.26
C ALA A 16 -0.43 -13.18 8.75
N GLU A 17 -0.67 -14.12 9.67
CA GLU A 17 -0.36 -13.96 11.10
C GLU A 17 1.12 -13.68 11.34
N LEU A 18 2.01 -14.48 10.72
CA LEU A 18 3.45 -14.28 10.79
C LEU A 18 3.85 -12.94 10.19
N GLY A 19 3.26 -12.55 9.05
CA GLY A 19 3.44 -11.22 8.48
C GLY A 19 3.12 -10.11 9.48
N ALA A 20 1.98 -10.19 10.17
CA ALA A 20 1.60 -9.21 11.20
C ALA A 20 2.55 -9.23 12.41
N GLU A 21 3.15 -10.39 12.71
CA GLU A 21 4.19 -10.51 13.71
C GLU A 21 5.50 -9.80 13.33
N LEU A 22 5.80 -9.77 12.03
CA LEU A 22 6.97 -9.15 11.43
C LEU A 22 6.78 -7.66 11.11
N ASP A 23 5.60 -7.08 11.37
CA ASP A 23 5.33 -5.68 11.06
C ASP A 23 6.33 -4.74 11.76
N GLY A 24 7.11 -4.01 10.96
CA GLY A 24 8.20 -3.14 11.39
C GLY A 24 9.60 -3.77 11.39
N ILE A 25 9.72 -5.07 11.08
CA ILE A 25 11.01 -5.79 10.95
C ILE A 25 11.40 -5.85 9.48
N THR A 26 12.48 -5.17 9.13
CA THR A 26 12.98 -5.06 7.74
C THR A 26 14.12 -6.02 7.43
N ASP A 27 14.88 -6.45 8.44
CA ASP A 27 16.02 -7.34 8.29
C ASP A 27 15.58 -8.81 8.08
N PRO A 28 15.96 -9.47 6.97
CA PRO A 28 15.53 -10.84 6.70
C PRO A 28 15.96 -11.87 7.75
N ASP A 29 17.14 -11.71 8.36
CA ASP A 29 17.63 -12.65 9.36
C ASP A 29 16.89 -12.47 10.70
N GLU A 30 16.55 -11.24 11.05
CA GLU A 30 15.66 -10.92 12.17
C GLU A 30 14.25 -11.48 11.95
N GLN A 31 13.71 -11.38 10.72
CA GLN A 31 12.43 -12.00 10.38
C GLN A 31 12.47 -13.52 10.60
N LYS A 32 13.50 -14.20 10.08
CA LYS A 32 13.70 -15.65 10.27
C LYS A 32 13.81 -16.03 11.74
N ARG A 33 14.53 -15.24 12.54
CA ARG A 33 14.65 -15.46 13.99
C ARG A 33 13.31 -15.29 14.70
N LYS A 34 12.53 -14.27 14.33
CA LYS A 34 11.21 -14.00 14.89
C LYS A 34 10.21 -15.09 14.54
N VAL A 35 10.11 -15.53 13.28
CA VAL A 35 9.23 -16.66 12.91
C VAL A 35 9.70 -17.98 13.51
N GLY A 36 11.02 -18.16 13.68
CA GLY A 36 11.62 -19.26 14.43
C GLY A 36 11.11 -19.35 15.87
N SER A 37 11.04 -18.21 16.57
CA SER A 37 10.46 -18.13 17.92
C SER A 37 8.95 -18.47 17.96
N LEU A 38 8.27 -18.42 16.81
CA LEU A 38 6.85 -18.74 16.64
C LEU A 38 6.62 -20.15 16.07
N GLY A 39 7.67 -20.99 16.05
CA GLY A 39 7.59 -22.40 15.68
C GLY A 39 7.73 -22.69 14.19
N VAL A 40 8.21 -21.74 13.37
CA VAL A 40 8.40 -21.92 11.93
C VAL A 40 9.90 -21.98 11.61
N SER A 41 10.34 -23.04 10.92
CA SER A 41 11.74 -23.14 10.53
C SER A 41 12.10 -22.08 9.46
N ALA A 42 13.37 -21.66 9.41
CA ALA A 42 13.82 -20.70 8.42
C ALA A 42 13.59 -21.20 6.97
N ALA A 43 13.78 -22.51 6.74
CA ALA A 43 13.57 -23.12 5.43
C ALA A 43 12.09 -23.12 5.02
N ASP A 44 11.17 -23.39 5.95
CA ASP A 44 9.73 -23.37 5.66
C ASP A 44 9.23 -21.94 5.44
N TRP A 45 9.78 -20.98 6.19
CA TRP A 45 9.50 -19.57 5.97
C TRP A 45 9.93 -19.11 4.57
N ASP A 46 11.17 -19.40 4.17
CA ASP A 46 11.69 -19.03 2.85
C ASP A 46 10.85 -19.67 1.72
N ALA A 47 10.49 -20.95 1.87
CA ALA A 47 9.63 -21.65 0.93
C ALA A 47 8.24 -20.99 0.83
N ALA A 48 7.61 -20.63 1.95
CA ALA A 48 6.31 -19.97 1.97
C ALA A 48 6.36 -18.57 1.34
N VAL A 49 7.37 -17.75 1.68
CA VAL A 49 7.57 -16.43 1.06
C VAL A 49 7.71 -16.57 -0.45
N GLN A 50 8.56 -17.49 -0.92
CA GLN A 50 8.78 -17.71 -2.35
C GLN A 50 7.49 -18.21 -3.04
N GLY A 51 6.82 -19.19 -2.46
CA GLY A 51 5.64 -19.81 -3.07
C GLY A 51 4.42 -18.88 -3.10
N PHE A 52 4.14 -18.12 -2.03
CA PHE A 52 3.05 -17.14 -2.07
C PHE A 52 3.38 -15.96 -2.99
N THR A 53 4.64 -15.53 -3.07
CA THR A 53 5.09 -14.51 -4.03
C THR A 53 4.87 -14.97 -5.47
N ALA A 54 5.25 -16.22 -5.80
CA ALA A 54 5.01 -16.78 -7.13
C ALA A 54 3.51 -16.80 -7.49
N ARG A 55 2.64 -17.15 -6.53
CA ARG A 55 1.18 -17.11 -6.75
C ARG A 55 0.63 -15.69 -6.90
N MET A 56 1.22 -14.71 -6.23
CA MET A 56 0.86 -13.29 -6.42
C MET A 56 1.35 -12.74 -7.76
N GLN A 57 2.38 -13.32 -8.37
CA GLN A 57 2.87 -12.93 -9.70
C GLN A 57 2.12 -13.60 -10.85
N ASP A 58 1.50 -14.76 -10.59
CA ASP A 58 0.66 -15.45 -11.56
C ASP A 58 -0.62 -14.64 -11.83
N MET A 59 -0.78 -14.14 -13.06
CA MET A 59 -1.94 -13.31 -13.45
C MET A 59 -3.29 -13.99 -13.19
N SER A 60 -3.36 -15.33 -13.22
CA SER A 60 -4.59 -16.08 -12.97
C SER A 60 -4.95 -16.18 -11.48
N LEU A 61 -3.95 -16.06 -10.58
CA LEU A 61 -4.09 -16.26 -9.13
C LEU A 61 -3.92 -14.96 -8.32
N MET A 62 -3.23 -13.97 -8.88
CA MET A 62 -2.84 -12.72 -8.22
C MET A 62 -4.01 -12.09 -7.46
N GLY A 63 -5.12 -11.83 -8.14
CA GLY A 63 -6.27 -11.14 -7.54
C GLY A 63 -6.88 -11.90 -6.36
N GLN A 64 -6.88 -13.23 -6.43
CA GLN A 64 -7.45 -14.09 -5.39
C GLN A 64 -6.55 -14.13 -4.15
N VAL A 65 -5.26 -14.43 -4.34
CA VAL A 65 -4.30 -14.57 -3.23
C VAL A 65 -4.04 -13.22 -2.56
N ALA A 66 -3.86 -12.14 -3.33
CA ALA A 66 -3.60 -10.81 -2.78
C ALA A 66 -4.79 -10.29 -1.96
N THR A 67 -6.01 -10.42 -2.48
CA THR A 67 -7.23 -9.97 -1.77
C THR A 67 -7.40 -10.75 -0.46
N ARG A 68 -7.25 -12.08 -0.51
CA ARG A 68 -7.40 -12.93 0.68
C ARG A 68 -6.30 -12.67 1.71
N TYR A 69 -5.04 -12.54 1.28
CA TYR A 69 -3.91 -12.22 2.16
C TYR A 69 -4.12 -10.89 2.88
N MET A 70 -4.49 -9.82 2.16
CA MET A 70 -4.73 -8.50 2.76
C MET A 70 -5.81 -8.53 3.84
N GLN A 71 -6.90 -9.29 3.62
CA GLN A 71 -7.95 -9.47 4.63
C GLN A 71 -7.41 -10.16 5.89
N LEU A 72 -6.70 -11.26 5.73
CA LEU A 72 -6.14 -12.05 6.84
C LEU A 72 -5.07 -11.28 7.61
N TYR A 73 -4.21 -10.55 6.89
CA TYR A 73 -3.15 -9.74 7.47
C TYR A 73 -3.72 -8.60 8.34
N ASN A 74 -4.74 -7.90 7.85
CA ASN A 74 -5.41 -6.85 8.61
C ASN A 74 -6.12 -7.41 9.85
N GLN A 75 -6.72 -8.61 9.76
CA GLN A 75 -7.31 -9.29 10.91
C GLN A 75 -6.25 -9.65 11.96
N ALA A 76 -5.11 -10.20 11.54
CA ALA A 76 -4.00 -10.54 12.42
C ALA A 76 -3.39 -9.29 13.09
N LEU A 77 -3.22 -8.20 12.34
CA LEU A 77 -2.78 -6.91 12.89
C LEU A 77 -3.76 -6.36 13.92
N ALA A 78 -5.06 -6.39 13.63
CA ALA A 78 -6.10 -5.94 14.55
C ALA A 78 -6.12 -6.77 15.84
N ALA A 79 -5.95 -8.10 15.74
CA ALA A 79 -5.84 -8.98 16.89
C ALA A 79 -4.61 -8.65 17.75
N LYS A 80 -3.47 -8.36 17.12
CA LYS A 80 -2.20 -8.08 17.82
C LYS A 80 -2.13 -6.68 18.44
N LYS A 81 -2.44 -5.64 17.67
CA LYS A 81 -2.22 -4.23 18.04
C LYS A 81 -3.48 -3.53 18.54
N GLY A 82 -4.63 -4.21 18.49
CA GLY A 82 -5.92 -3.57 18.63
C GLY A 82 -6.29 -2.76 17.39
N VAL A 83 -7.49 -2.20 17.41
CA VAL A 83 -7.97 -1.32 16.33
C VAL A 83 -7.70 0.12 16.76
N ALA A 84 -6.87 0.83 16.00
CA ALA A 84 -6.67 2.26 16.20
C ALA A 84 -7.89 3.02 15.67
N SER A 85 -8.37 3.98 16.46
CA SER A 85 -9.45 4.89 16.08
C SER A 85 -9.11 6.34 16.44
N LEU A 86 -9.66 7.25 15.64
CA LEU A 86 -9.56 8.70 15.82
C LEU A 86 -10.95 9.32 15.83
N SER A 87 -11.10 10.45 16.50
CA SER A 87 -12.24 11.35 16.31
C SER A 87 -12.30 11.88 14.86
N LEU A 88 -13.43 12.45 14.45
CA LEU A 88 -13.57 13.04 13.10
C LEU A 88 -12.59 14.20 12.94
N GLU A 89 -12.47 15.02 13.98
CA GLU A 89 -11.59 16.17 14.09
C GLU A 89 -10.11 15.75 13.96
N ASP A 90 -9.68 14.72 14.69
CA ASP A 90 -8.31 14.20 14.62
C ASP A 90 -8.00 13.58 13.26
N TRP A 91 -8.94 12.82 12.69
CA TRP A 91 -8.78 12.26 11.35
C TRP A 91 -8.65 13.36 10.27
N CYS A 92 -9.41 14.44 10.39
CA CYS A 92 -9.27 15.61 9.51
C CYS A 92 -7.91 16.29 9.71
N ALA A 93 -7.40 16.36 10.94
CA ALA A 93 -6.09 16.93 11.23
C ALA A 93 -4.93 16.13 10.62
N VAL A 94 -5.00 14.80 10.70
CA VAL A 94 -4.03 13.92 10.03
C VAL A 94 -4.15 14.03 8.51
N SER A 95 -5.37 14.05 7.97
CA SER A 95 -5.61 14.21 6.52
C SER A 95 -5.05 15.52 5.98
N ALA A 96 -5.25 16.63 6.71
CA ALA A 96 -4.70 17.93 6.36
C ALA A 96 -3.16 17.94 6.43
N ALA A 97 -2.57 17.29 7.43
CA ALA A 97 -1.11 17.16 7.54
C ALA A 97 -0.52 16.34 6.38
N ILE A 98 -1.18 15.26 5.95
CA ILE A 98 -0.77 14.49 4.76
C ILE A 98 -0.79 15.37 3.52
N GLN A 99 -1.81 16.23 3.37
CA GLN A 99 -1.93 17.15 2.24
C GLN A 99 -0.82 18.22 2.21
N VAL A 100 -0.26 18.61 3.36
CA VAL A 100 0.73 19.69 3.46
C VAL A 100 2.17 19.18 3.55
N PHE A 101 2.42 18.13 4.35
CA PHE A 101 3.76 17.60 4.62
C PHE A 101 4.06 16.28 3.89
N GLY A 102 3.07 15.73 3.17
CA GLY A 102 3.16 14.39 2.59
C GLY A 102 2.86 13.28 3.61
N TYR A 103 2.65 12.08 3.08
CA TYR A 103 2.26 10.91 3.86
C TYR A 103 3.28 10.55 4.95
N GLU A 104 4.55 10.37 4.57
CA GLU A 104 5.62 9.95 5.48
C GLU A 104 5.84 10.96 6.61
N GLY A 105 5.85 12.26 6.28
CA GLY A 105 6.00 13.34 7.27
C GLY A 105 4.88 13.37 8.30
N ALA A 106 3.62 13.19 7.85
CA ALA A 106 2.48 13.14 8.75
C ALA A 106 2.49 11.89 9.64
N MET A 107 2.77 10.71 9.08
CA MET A 107 2.84 9.46 9.85
C MET A 107 3.95 9.51 10.91
N ALA A 108 5.12 10.00 10.54
CA ALA A 108 6.23 10.19 11.47
C ALA A 108 5.89 11.16 12.60
N HIS A 109 5.23 12.29 12.28
CA HIS A 109 4.82 13.28 13.28
C HIS A 109 3.80 12.72 14.29
N TYR A 110 2.77 12.05 13.79
CA TYR A 110 1.68 11.52 14.63
C TYR A 110 1.98 10.14 15.25
N LYS A 111 3.12 9.54 14.92
CA LYS A 111 3.50 8.19 15.35
C LYS A 111 2.44 7.15 14.99
N LEU A 112 1.82 7.32 13.82
CA LEU A 112 0.86 6.38 13.26
C LEU A 112 1.61 5.41 12.35
N SER A 113 1.33 4.12 12.48
CA SER A 113 1.77 3.16 11.48
C SER A 113 0.89 3.24 10.23
N GLN A 114 1.40 2.72 9.11
CA GLN A 114 0.62 2.60 7.88
C GLN A 114 -0.67 1.77 8.07
N GLY A 115 -0.61 0.73 8.91
CA GLY A 115 -1.76 -0.09 9.29
C GLY A 115 -2.81 0.70 10.09
N ASP A 116 -2.36 1.52 11.05
CA ASP A 116 -3.26 2.38 11.83
C ASP A 116 -4.01 3.34 10.89
N TRP A 117 -3.27 4.06 10.04
CA TRP A 117 -3.87 5.02 9.11
C TRP A 117 -4.87 4.37 8.14
N THR A 118 -4.53 3.20 7.59
CA THR A 118 -5.41 2.46 6.68
C THR A 118 -6.72 2.10 7.36
N THR A 119 -6.63 1.63 8.61
CA THR A 119 -7.81 1.21 9.41
C THR A 119 -8.69 2.41 9.78
N ILE A 120 -8.07 3.49 10.28
CA ILE A 120 -8.76 4.74 10.64
C ILE A 120 -9.45 5.35 9.40
N SER A 121 -8.76 5.39 8.27
CA SER A 121 -9.29 5.96 7.03
C SER A 121 -10.44 5.14 6.46
N ALA A 122 -10.35 3.80 6.53
CA ALA A 122 -11.44 2.93 6.09
C ALA A 122 -12.70 3.16 6.93
N HIS A 123 -12.57 3.21 8.26
CA HIS A 123 -13.67 3.54 9.17
C HIS A 123 -14.35 4.84 8.80
N TRP A 124 -13.60 5.95 8.69
CA TRP A 124 -14.19 7.25 8.37
C TRP A 124 -14.75 7.34 6.96
N THR A 125 -14.18 6.62 5.98
CA THR A 125 -14.76 6.51 4.64
C THR A 125 -16.12 5.81 4.68
N THR A 126 -16.26 4.73 5.46
CA THR A 126 -17.56 4.08 5.68
C THR A 126 -18.55 5.01 6.38
N GLU A 127 -18.15 5.73 7.43
CA GLU A 127 -19.03 6.69 8.11
C GLU A 127 -19.50 7.82 7.17
N LEU A 128 -18.61 8.33 6.31
CA LEU A 128 -18.97 9.32 5.28
C LEU A 128 -20.05 8.82 4.32
N THR A 129 -20.08 7.53 4.00
CA THR A 129 -21.14 6.98 3.13
C THR A 129 -22.51 6.91 3.80
N LYS A 130 -22.55 6.86 5.14
CA LYS A 130 -23.81 6.80 5.91
C LYS A 130 -24.49 8.15 6.01
N ASP A 131 -23.72 9.23 6.08
CA ASP A 131 -24.23 10.61 6.09
C ASP A 131 -23.37 11.53 5.19
N PRO A 132 -23.50 11.40 3.86
CA PRO A 132 -22.62 12.07 2.92
C PRO A 132 -22.79 13.58 2.93
N MET A 133 -24.00 14.09 3.19
CA MET A 133 -24.24 15.53 3.09
C MET A 133 -23.69 16.29 4.30
N ASN A 134 -23.90 15.78 5.52
CA ASN A 134 -23.42 16.47 6.72
C ASN A 134 -21.94 16.18 6.99
N LEU A 135 -21.52 14.92 6.94
CA LEU A 135 -20.15 14.56 7.32
C LEU A 135 -19.14 14.97 6.24
N ALA A 136 -19.46 14.86 4.94
CA ALA A 136 -18.51 15.28 3.91
C ALA A 136 -18.30 16.80 3.91
N MET A 137 -19.37 17.59 4.13
CA MET A 137 -19.26 19.05 4.26
C MET A 137 -18.40 19.43 5.47
N ARG A 138 -18.68 18.86 6.65
CA ARG A 138 -17.87 19.11 7.86
C ARG A 138 -16.42 18.68 7.67
N ARG A 139 -16.17 17.49 7.10
CA ARG A 139 -14.82 17.02 6.80
C ARG A 139 -14.06 18.00 5.92
N ASN A 140 -14.64 18.39 4.78
CA ASN A 140 -14.01 19.32 3.84
C ASN A 140 -13.67 20.65 4.50
N GLN A 141 -14.59 21.20 5.29
CA GLN A 141 -14.38 22.45 6.00
C GLN A 141 -13.24 22.34 7.02
N MET A 142 -13.27 21.32 7.88
CA MET A 142 -12.26 21.14 8.93
C MET A 142 -10.88 20.82 8.36
N GLN A 143 -10.82 19.97 7.33
CA GLN A 143 -9.58 19.60 6.66
C GLN A 143 -8.95 20.82 5.95
N GLU A 144 -9.73 21.61 5.19
CA GLU A 144 -9.17 22.78 4.49
C GLU A 144 -8.75 23.87 5.47
N GLN A 145 -9.53 24.10 6.54
CA GLN A 145 -9.15 25.05 7.59
C GLN A 145 -7.82 24.65 8.25
N GLU A 146 -7.65 23.36 8.56
CA GLU A 146 -6.40 22.88 9.15
C GLU A 146 -5.25 22.94 8.14
N ALA A 147 -5.46 22.53 6.89
CA ALA A 147 -4.44 22.59 5.86
C ALA A 147 -3.95 24.02 5.62
N ALA A 148 -4.88 25.01 5.57
CA ALA A 148 -4.53 26.42 5.46
C ALA A 148 -3.67 26.89 6.65
N ARG A 149 -4.03 26.49 7.87
CA ARG A 149 -3.27 26.80 9.09
C ARG A 149 -1.86 26.19 9.07
N LEU A 150 -1.71 24.96 8.57
CA LEU A 150 -0.41 24.31 8.44
C LEU A 150 0.46 25.01 7.37
N ARG A 151 -0.13 25.38 6.23
CA ARG A 151 0.57 26.14 5.17
C ARG A 151 1.01 27.53 5.63
N SER A 152 0.31 28.15 6.57
CA SER A 152 0.72 29.42 7.17
C SER A 152 1.77 29.27 8.29
N GLY A 153 2.37 28.08 8.44
CA GLY A 153 3.42 27.81 9.42
C GLY A 153 2.92 27.37 10.79
N GLY A 154 1.62 27.07 10.94
CA GLY A 154 1.09 26.50 12.18
C GLY A 154 1.63 25.10 12.45
N ALA A 155 2.01 24.80 13.69
CA ALA A 155 2.43 23.45 14.11
C ALA A 155 1.25 22.47 14.06
N PRO A 156 1.41 21.19 13.69
CA PRO A 156 0.30 20.23 13.63
C PRO A 156 -0.45 20.07 14.96
N LYS A 157 -1.78 19.92 14.89
CA LYS A 157 -2.61 19.76 16.09
C LYS A 157 -2.31 18.41 16.76
N PRO A 158 -2.22 18.34 18.10
CA PRO A 158 -2.13 17.05 18.77
C PRO A 158 -3.41 16.24 18.51
N ILE A 159 -3.25 14.92 18.30
CA ILE A 159 -4.37 13.99 18.10
C ILE A 159 -4.48 13.00 19.25
N GLN A 160 -5.67 12.43 19.47
CA GLN A 160 -5.88 11.36 20.44
C GLN A 160 -6.11 10.03 19.73
N VAL A 161 -5.09 9.16 19.73
CA VAL A 161 -5.18 7.81 19.18
C VAL A 161 -5.78 6.88 20.24
N ASN A 162 -7.02 6.47 20.05
CA ASN A 162 -7.63 5.44 20.87
C ASN A 162 -7.27 4.07 20.30
N ARG A 163 -6.81 3.14 21.15
CA ARG A 163 -6.60 1.74 20.77
C ARG A 163 -7.49 0.88 21.64
N THR A 164 -8.50 0.26 21.03
CA THR A 164 -9.23 -0.82 21.71
C THR A 164 -8.34 -2.05 21.67
N ALA A 165 -7.96 -2.55 22.86
CA ALA A 165 -7.20 -3.79 22.97
C ALA A 165 -7.89 -4.90 22.17
N GLY A 166 -7.10 -5.78 21.53
CA GLY A 166 -7.58 -6.94 20.81
C GLY A 166 -8.22 -7.96 21.75
N GLY A 167 -9.39 -7.64 22.29
CA GLY A 167 -10.32 -8.58 22.89
C GLY A 167 -11.26 -9.10 21.80
N ALA A 168 -11.66 -10.36 21.91
CA ALA A 168 -12.58 -11.03 20.98
C ALA A 168 -13.68 -10.08 20.47
N ALA A 169 -13.92 -10.11 19.16
CA ALA A 169 -14.92 -9.28 18.49
C ALA A 169 -16.21 -9.22 19.33
N PRO A 170 -16.72 -8.02 19.69
CA PRO A 170 -17.84 -7.90 20.61
C PRO A 170 -19.04 -8.66 20.05
N ALA A 171 -19.53 -9.63 20.83
CA ALA A 171 -20.73 -10.38 20.53
C ALA A 171 -21.94 -9.47 20.74
N GLY A 172 -22.43 -8.88 19.64
CA GLY A 172 -23.72 -8.20 19.58
C GLY A 172 -23.69 -6.73 20.00
N GLY A 173 -23.77 -5.84 19.01
CA GLY A 173 -24.05 -4.43 19.22
C GLY A 173 -23.71 -3.54 18.02
N GLY A 174 -24.66 -3.35 17.10
CA GLY A 174 -24.72 -2.23 16.15
C GLY A 174 -23.68 -2.22 15.03
N ALA A 175 -24.04 -2.81 13.88
CA ALA A 175 -23.25 -2.85 12.64
C ALA A 175 -21.80 -3.37 12.83
N ALA A 176 -21.68 -4.70 12.88
CA ALA A 176 -20.39 -5.37 12.73
C ALA A 176 -19.67 -4.76 11.52
N TYR A 177 -18.46 -4.24 11.76
CA TYR A 177 -17.51 -3.95 10.70
C TYR A 177 -17.41 -5.21 9.83
N ASP A 178 -18.02 -5.15 8.65
CA ASP A 178 -17.90 -6.20 7.65
C ASP A 178 -16.68 -5.84 6.79
N PRO A 179 -15.51 -6.47 7.03
CA PRO A 179 -14.33 -6.25 6.21
C PRO A 179 -14.58 -6.57 4.72
N ASN A 180 -15.61 -7.35 4.36
CA ASN A 180 -16.00 -7.57 2.97
C ASN A 180 -16.79 -6.39 2.38
N ALA A 181 -17.66 -5.74 3.15
CA ALA A 181 -18.34 -4.52 2.71
C ALA A 181 -17.37 -3.33 2.61
N ALA A 182 -16.40 -3.24 3.52
CA ALA A 182 -15.30 -2.28 3.45
C ALA A 182 -14.36 -2.56 2.27
N ALA A 183 -14.01 -3.82 1.98
CA ALA A 183 -13.21 -4.18 0.80
C ALA A 183 -13.95 -3.95 -0.52
N ALA A 184 -15.26 -4.18 -0.57
CA ALA A 184 -16.09 -3.93 -1.77
C ALA A 184 -16.30 -2.43 -2.04
N SER A 185 -16.58 -1.63 -1.01
CA SER A 185 -16.63 -0.17 -1.12
C SER A 185 -15.25 0.44 -1.41
N MET A 186 -14.17 -0.17 -0.89
CA MET A 186 -12.80 0.15 -1.25
C MET A 186 -12.48 -0.26 -2.69
N MET A 187 -13.14 -1.25 -3.31
CA MET A 187 -12.95 -1.59 -4.72
C MET A 187 -13.63 -0.57 -5.66
N GLN A 188 -14.80 -0.03 -5.27
CA GLN A 188 -15.47 1.06 -5.98
C GLN A 188 -14.75 2.42 -5.78
N ALA A 189 -14.29 2.71 -4.57
CA ALA A 189 -13.44 3.87 -4.30
C ALA A 189 -12.03 3.72 -4.90
N ALA A 190 -11.48 2.50 -4.97
CA ALA A 190 -10.21 2.22 -5.63
C ALA A 190 -10.30 2.21 -7.15
N GLN A 191 -11.49 2.16 -7.77
CA GLN A 191 -11.65 2.50 -9.19
C GLN A 191 -11.56 4.00 -9.43
N ALA A 192 -12.14 4.83 -8.55
CA ALA A 192 -11.99 6.29 -8.60
C ALA A 192 -10.59 6.77 -8.19
N ASN A 193 -9.92 6.01 -7.31
CA ASN A 193 -8.58 6.30 -6.79
C ASN A 193 -7.47 5.43 -7.44
N GLN A 194 -7.80 4.66 -8.48
CA GLN A 194 -6.92 3.68 -9.13
C GLN A 194 -5.66 4.32 -9.74
N GLN A 195 -5.79 5.57 -10.19
CA GLN A 195 -4.68 6.37 -10.71
C GLN A 195 -3.71 6.79 -9.61
N GLN A 196 -4.17 6.95 -8.36
CA GLN A 196 -3.32 7.26 -7.21
C GLN A 196 -2.78 5.98 -6.54
N TRP A 197 -3.53 4.87 -6.61
CA TRP A 197 -3.17 3.58 -6.00
C TRP A 197 -2.10 2.79 -6.77
N MET A 198 -1.96 2.98 -8.10
CA MET A 198 -0.84 2.37 -8.86
C MET A 198 0.53 2.95 -8.48
N GLY A 199 0.61 4.15 -7.89
CA GLY A 199 1.82 4.68 -7.28
C GLY A 199 2.10 4.13 -5.87
N TYR A 200 1.06 3.68 -5.16
CA TYR A 200 1.15 3.19 -3.77
C TYR A 200 1.45 1.68 -3.69
N SER A 201 1.01 0.88 -4.66
CA SER A 201 1.43 -0.53 -4.78
C SER A 201 2.93 -0.66 -5.10
N ALA A 202 3.53 0.35 -5.74
CA ALA A 202 4.98 0.47 -5.90
C ALA A 202 5.73 0.74 -4.57
N GLY A 203 5.06 1.34 -3.56
CA GLY A 203 5.62 1.60 -2.23
C GLY A 203 5.53 0.39 -1.28
N VAL A 204 4.46 -0.41 -1.36
CA VAL A 204 4.34 -1.66 -0.59
C VAL A 204 5.26 -2.76 -1.15
N MET A 205 5.59 -2.71 -2.44
CA MET A 205 6.67 -3.52 -3.06
C MET A 205 8.09 -3.01 -2.73
N ASN A 206 8.21 -1.91 -1.99
CA ASN A 206 9.49 -1.32 -1.58
C ASN A 206 9.91 -1.73 -0.15
N GLN A 207 9.21 -2.68 0.49
CA GLN A 207 9.69 -3.30 1.72
C GLN A 207 10.89 -4.22 1.44
N PRO A 208 11.98 -4.17 2.22
CA PRO A 208 13.21 -4.94 1.98
C PRO A 208 13.00 -6.46 1.85
N GLY A 209 11.99 -7.04 2.51
CA GLY A 209 11.64 -8.46 2.35
C GLY A 209 11.09 -8.83 0.96
N VAL A 210 10.35 -7.94 0.31
CA VAL A 210 9.87 -8.10 -1.08
C VAL A 210 10.93 -7.63 -2.08
N GLN A 211 11.75 -6.65 -1.71
CA GLN A 211 12.91 -6.17 -2.46
C GLN A 211 14.03 -7.21 -2.58
N ALA A 212 14.28 -8.06 -1.57
CA ALA A 212 15.27 -9.14 -1.67
C ALA A 212 14.80 -10.23 -2.66
N ALA A 213 13.50 -10.57 -2.65
CA ALA A 213 12.90 -11.45 -3.64
C ALA A 213 12.85 -10.80 -5.05
N MET A 214 12.63 -9.48 -5.13
CA MET A 214 12.65 -8.69 -6.38
C MET A 214 14.06 -8.37 -6.88
N GLN A 215 15.11 -8.35 -6.05
CA GLN A 215 16.50 -8.17 -6.49
C GLN A 215 17.04 -9.47 -7.10
N VAL A 216 16.68 -10.62 -6.53
CA VAL A 216 16.98 -11.93 -7.13
C VAL A 216 16.13 -12.16 -8.40
N ALA A 217 14.86 -11.76 -8.42
CA ALA A 217 14.02 -11.79 -9.62
C ALA A 217 14.41 -10.70 -10.65
N GLY A 218 14.92 -9.55 -10.20
CA GLY A 218 15.39 -8.44 -11.04
C GLY A 218 16.73 -8.76 -11.70
N ALA A 219 17.65 -9.42 -10.99
CA ALA A 219 18.87 -9.97 -11.56
C ALA A 219 18.58 -11.09 -12.60
N MET A 220 17.45 -11.81 -12.46
CA MET A 220 17.00 -12.80 -13.44
C MET A 220 16.15 -12.19 -14.58
N ASN A 221 15.45 -11.07 -14.37
CA ASN A 221 14.68 -10.36 -15.41
C ASN A 221 15.58 -9.50 -16.32
N VAL A 222 16.72 -9.04 -15.82
CA VAL A 222 17.79 -8.44 -16.65
C VAL A 222 18.45 -9.50 -17.55
N MET A 223 18.41 -10.78 -17.20
CA MET A 223 18.75 -11.90 -18.10
C MET A 223 17.58 -12.35 -18.99
N GLY A 224 16.35 -11.87 -18.74
CA GLY A 224 15.11 -12.24 -19.43
C GLY A 224 14.51 -11.18 -20.37
N GLY A 225 15.17 -10.03 -20.56
CA GLY A 225 14.75 -9.02 -21.55
C GLY A 225 13.71 -8.00 -21.09
N GLY A 226 13.52 -7.79 -19.79
CA GLY A 226 12.66 -6.71 -19.27
C GLY A 226 13.25 -5.32 -19.53
N SER A 227 12.52 -4.44 -20.22
CA SER A 227 12.98 -3.14 -20.76
C SER A 227 13.59 -2.10 -19.78
N GLY A 228 13.72 -2.36 -18.48
CA GLY A 228 14.41 -1.47 -17.52
C GLY A 228 13.75 -0.10 -17.31
N LEU A 229 12.50 0.08 -17.77
CA LEU A 229 11.73 1.32 -17.67
C LEU A 229 10.95 1.35 -16.35
N ILE A 230 11.22 2.36 -15.51
CA ILE A 230 10.55 2.60 -14.22
C ILE A 230 10.17 4.09 -14.10
N ALA A 231 9.11 4.41 -13.36
CA ALA A 231 8.74 5.79 -13.08
C ALA A 231 9.86 6.55 -12.34
N GLY A 232 10.01 7.85 -12.65
CA GLY A 232 11.09 8.71 -12.18
C GLY A 232 12.40 8.61 -12.98
N ARG A 233 12.56 7.61 -13.87
CA ARG A 233 13.78 7.42 -14.65
C ARG A 233 13.83 8.35 -15.86
N GLN A 234 15.01 8.92 -16.12
CA GLN A 234 15.30 9.65 -17.35
C GLN A 234 15.48 8.69 -18.52
N VAL A 235 14.87 9.04 -19.65
CA VAL A 235 14.88 8.26 -20.89
C VAL A 235 15.05 9.17 -22.10
N LEU A 236 15.53 8.59 -23.19
CA LEU A 236 15.54 9.19 -24.51
C LEU A 236 14.39 8.63 -25.34
N VAL A 237 13.53 9.51 -25.81
CA VAL A 237 12.37 9.20 -26.66
C VAL A 237 12.75 9.37 -28.12
N GLN A 238 12.70 8.29 -28.91
CA GLN A 238 12.91 8.36 -30.36
C GLN A 238 11.65 8.90 -31.04
N TRP A 239 11.80 9.93 -31.87
CA TRP A 239 10.70 10.57 -32.60
C TRP A 239 10.72 10.20 -34.10
N SER A 240 9.67 10.59 -34.83
CA SER A 240 9.51 10.28 -36.25
C SER A 240 10.54 10.95 -37.16
N ASP A 241 11.22 11.98 -36.67
CA ASP A 241 12.34 12.64 -37.34
C ASP A 241 13.68 11.87 -37.18
N GLY A 242 13.68 10.77 -36.42
CA GLY A 242 14.87 9.97 -36.12
C GLY A 242 15.70 10.49 -34.95
N ASN A 243 15.39 11.68 -34.42
CA ASN A 243 16.08 12.26 -33.28
C ASN A 243 15.56 11.67 -31.97
N ARG A 244 16.38 11.83 -30.91
CA ARG A 244 16.06 11.38 -29.55
C ARG A 244 15.95 12.57 -28.61
N TYR A 245 14.88 12.62 -27.84
CA TYR A 245 14.57 13.74 -26.96
C TYR A 245 14.53 13.25 -25.50
N PRO A 246 15.19 13.95 -24.56
CA PRO A 246 15.18 13.56 -23.16
C PRO A 246 13.79 13.76 -22.55
N ALA A 247 13.37 12.82 -21.73
CA ALA A 247 12.13 12.88 -20.97
C ALA A 247 12.27 12.12 -19.65
N THR A 248 11.33 12.30 -18.73
CA THR A 248 11.25 11.53 -17.48
C THR A 248 10.01 10.68 -17.48
N ILE A 249 10.12 9.39 -17.14
CA ILE A 249 8.94 8.51 -17.03
C ILE A 249 8.11 8.95 -15.82
N MET A 250 6.83 9.26 -16.03
CA MET A 250 5.85 9.55 -14.99
C MET A 250 5.09 8.29 -14.58
N GLN A 251 4.75 7.43 -15.55
CA GLN A 251 3.98 6.20 -15.32
C GLN A 251 4.37 5.14 -16.35
N VAL A 252 4.30 3.86 -15.98
CA VAL A 252 4.49 2.73 -16.90
C VAL A 252 3.20 1.91 -16.95
N ALA A 253 2.75 1.56 -18.16
CA ALA A 253 1.64 0.66 -18.43
C ALA A 253 2.09 -0.42 -19.45
N SER A 254 1.28 -1.46 -19.66
CA SER A 254 1.65 -2.59 -20.52
C SER A 254 1.96 -2.16 -21.96
N GLY A 255 3.26 -2.05 -22.28
CA GLY A 255 3.78 -1.72 -23.61
C GLY A 255 4.01 -0.22 -23.89
N GLN A 256 3.61 0.67 -22.98
CA GLN A 256 3.81 2.12 -23.12
C GLN A 256 4.18 2.76 -21.78
N ALA A 257 4.88 3.90 -21.82
CA ALA A 257 5.13 4.72 -20.65
C ALA A 257 4.71 6.17 -20.90
N GLN A 258 4.11 6.78 -19.88
CA GLN A 258 3.83 8.21 -19.87
C GLN A 258 5.12 8.93 -19.52
N VAL A 259 5.56 9.85 -20.36
CA VAL A 259 6.78 10.64 -20.17
C VAL A 259 6.46 12.13 -20.11
N VAL A 260 7.24 12.88 -19.33
CA VAL A 260 7.25 14.35 -19.30
C VAL A 260 8.54 14.88 -19.93
N PHE A 261 8.40 15.77 -20.90
CA PHE A 261 9.53 16.44 -21.55
C PHE A 261 9.95 17.70 -20.76
N PRO A 262 11.19 18.21 -20.97
CA PRO A 262 11.64 19.46 -20.35
C PRO A 262 10.76 20.69 -20.63
N ASP A 263 10.00 20.66 -21.74
CA ASP A 263 9.05 21.71 -22.11
C ASP A 263 7.69 21.59 -21.39
N GLY A 264 7.53 20.61 -20.51
CA GLY A 264 6.31 20.36 -19.72
C GLY A 264 5.23 19.57 -20.45
N ARG A 265 5.44 19.14 -21.70
CA ARG A 265 4.48 18.29 -22.41
C ARG A 265 4.53 16.86 -21.86
N ASN A 266 3.35 16.27 -21.72
CA ASN A 266 3.16 14.88 -21.30
C ASN A 266 2.57 14.06 -22.45
N MET A 267 3.11 12.86 -22.70
CA MET A 267 2.52 11.93 -23.66
C MET A 267 2.84 10.47 -23.32
N TRP A 268 1.99 9.57 -23.81
CA TRP A 268 2.23 8.14 -23.79
C TRP A 268 3.09 7.73 -24.99
N VAL A 269 4.16 7.01 -24.74
CA VAL A 269 5.10 6.53 -25.77
C VAL A 269 5.28 5.03 -25.61
N GLU A 270 5.27 4.30 -26.72
CA GLU A 270 5.56 2.86 -26.69
C GLU A 270 6.98 2.57 -26.22
N ASN A 271 7.12 1.53 -25.41
CA ASN A 271 8.39 1.18 -24.76
C ASN A 271 9.53 0.94 -25.76
N ARG A 272 9.21 0.52 -26.99
CA ARG A 272 10.20 0.33 -28.06
C ARG A 272 10.87 1.62 -28.54
N TYR A 273 10.29 2.78 -28.29
CA TYR A 273 10.87 4.09 -28.63
C TYR A 273 11.59 4.74 -27.44
N LEU A 274 11.67 4.04 -26.31
CA LEU A 274 12.33 4.53 -25.10
C LEU A 274 13.66 3.81 -24.93
N THR A 275 14.73 4.60 -24.80
CA THR A 275 16.05 4.09 -24.39
C THR A 275 16.39 4.73 -23.05
N PRO A 276 16.93 3.99 -22.06
CA PRO A 276 17.52 4.62 -20.87
C PRO A 276 18.52 5.70 -21.27
N ALA A 277 18.41 6.89 -20.66
CA ALA A 277 19.36 7.98 -20.83
C ALA A 277 20.66 7.71 -20.07
#